data_AF-A0A554G371-F1
#
_entry.id   AF-A0A554G371-F1
#
_cell.length_a   1.000
_cell.length_b   1.000
_cell.length_c   1.000
_cell.angle_alpha   90.00
_cell.angle_beta   90.00
_cell.angle_gamma   90.00
#
_symmetry.space_group_name_H-M   'P 1'
#
loop_
_entity.id
_entity.type
_entity.pdbx_description
1 polymer ?
#
loop_
_entity_poly.entity_id
_entity_poly.type
_entity_poly.pdbx_seq_one_letter_code
_entity_poly.pdbx_strand_id
1 'polypeptide(L)'
;MRTRLAASAAASVLFLLACATPAMTVLTSSGQREEEMWGAVLLLMGWLGAFTFQLGWYANPLLVLTLILLLMGKDRGAIWTGVAASLLGLSSLSWYFNPVPANEGGGQDLNLLYPSIGFYLWMFSLLLGPITAYELSQRDAATRAAVAPPTAA
;
A
#
# COMPACT_ATOMS: atom_id res chain seq x y z
N MET A 1 -1.78 21.25 9.66
CA MET A 1 -0.63 21.10 8.73
C MET A 1 0.48 20.19 9.26
N ARG A 2 1.02 20.41 10.47
CA ARG A 2 2.12 19.58 11.04
C ARG A 2 1.85 18.07 11.06
N THR A 3 0.67 17.63 11.51
CA THR A 3 0.30 16.20 11.54
C THR A 3 0.25 15.57 10.16
N ARG A 4 -0.31 16.30 9.17
CA ARG A 4 -0.39 15.84 7.76
C ARG A 4 1.01 15.63 7.19
N LEU A 5 1.89 16.60 7.37
CA LEU A 5 3.29 16.54 6.94
C LEU A 5 4.04 15.39 7.61
N ALA A 6 3.90 15.24 8.93
CA ALA A 6 4.57 14.16 9.67
C ALA A 6 4.11 12.78 9.20
N ALA A 7 2.80 12.56 9.02
CA ALA A 7 2.25 11.31 8.51
C ALA A 7 2.71 11.03 7.07
N SER A 8 2.70 12.05 6.20
CA SER A 8 3.19 11.89 4.83
C SER A 8 4.67 11.55 4.79
N ALA A 9 5.51 12.22 5.60
CA ALA A 9 6.93 11.92 5.69
C ALA A 9 7.18 10.50 6.22
N ALA A 10 6.48 10.09 7.28
CA ALA A 10 6.58 8.75 7.83
C ALA A 10 6.18 7.68 6.80
N ALA A 11 5.07 7.89 6.07
CA ALA A 11 4.63 7.00 5.00
C ALA A 11 5.68 6.91 3.89
N SER A 12 6.25 8.04 3.45
CA SER A 12 7.31 8.05 2.45
C SER A 12 8.57 7.31 2.91
N VAL A 13 9.00 7.50 4.17
CA VAL A 13 10.16 6.78 4.72
C VAL A 13 9.91 5.28 4.75
N LEU A 14 8.75 4.83 5.23
CA LEU A 14 8.39 3.41 5.25
C LEU A 14 8.34 2.82 3.84
N PHE A 15 7.81 3.57 2.87
CA PHE A 15 7.78 3.17 1.47
C PHE A 15 9.20 3.00 0.91
N LEU A 16 10.11 3.94 1.16
CA LEU A 16 11.50 3.84 0.71
C LEU A 16 12.24 2.66 1.36
N LEU A 17 12.01 2.42 2.66
CA LEU A 17 12.56 1.26 3.36
C LEU A 17 12.00 -0.05 2.79
N ALA A 18 10.71 -0.08 2.44
CA ALA A 18 10.11 -1.23 1.78
C ALA A 18 10.75 -1.51 0.41
N CYS A 19 11.06 -0.47 -0.37
CA CYS A 19 11.81 -0.63 -1.62
C CYS A 19 13.24 -1.15 -1.40
N ALA A 20 13.89 -0.73 -0.30
CA ALA A 20 15.25 -1.11 0.03
C ALA A 20 15.39 -2.49 0.71
N THR A 21 14.29 -3.21 0.93
CA THR A 21 14.29 -4.49 1.64
C THR A 21 13.59 -5.60 0.83
N PRO A 22 13.81 -6.88 1.17
CA PRO A 22 13.08 -7.99 0.57
C PRO A 22 11.59 -7.84 0.89
N ALA A 23 10.76 -7.79 -0.15
CA ALA A 23 9.32 -7.64 -0.01
C ALA A 23 8.60 -8.99 0.04
N MET A 24 9.00 -9.92 -0.82
CA MET A 24 8.41 -11.26 -0.89
C MET A 24 9.51 -12.30 -1.04
N THR A 25 9.36 -13.45 -0.40
CA THR A 25 10.20 -14.63 -0.67
C THR A 25 9.37 -15.64 -1.44
N VAL A 26 9.89 -16.08 -2.58
CA VAL A 26 9.21 -17.01 -3.49
C VAL A 26 10.00 -18.31 -3.62
N LEU A 27 9.29 -19.39 -3.93
CA LEU A 27 9.85 -20.70 -4.22
C LEU A 27 9.64 -21.00 -5.71
N THR A 28 10.72 -21.30 -6.43
CA THR A 28 10.64 -21.73 -7.83
C THR A 28 10.02 -23.13 -7.92
N SER A 29 9.21 -23.44 -8.96
CA SER A 29 8.57 -24.75 -9.16
C SER A 29 9.52 -25.97 -9.15
N SER A 30 10.83 -25.79 -9.34
CA SER A 30 11.81 -26.87 -9.12
C SER A 30 12.01 -27.24 -7.64
N GLY A 31 11.42 -26.50 -6.69
CA GLY A 31 11.41 -26.80 -5.25
C GLY A 31 12.75 -26.66 -4.53
N GLN A 32 13.81 -26.23 -5.22
CA GLN A 32 15.19 -26.27 -4.70
C GLN A 32 15.77 -24.90 -4.33
N ARG A 33 15.09 -23.78 -4.62
CA ARG A 33 15.65 -22.45 -4.38
C ARG A 33 14.61 -21.45 -3.90
N GLU A 34 14.85 -20.91 -2.71
CA GLU A 34 14.20 -19.70 -2.23
C GLU A 34 14.84 -18.50 -2.93
N GLU A 35 14.02 -17.61 -3.46
CA GLU A 35 14.45 -16.36 -4.07
C GLU A 35 13.77 -15.19 -3.38
N GLU A 36 14.58 -14.22 -2.96
CA GLU A 36 14.09 -12.99 -2.35
C GLU A 36 13.80 -11.95 -3.45
N MET A 37 12.55 -11.54 -3.54
CA MET A 37 12.13 -10.45 -4.40
C MET A 37 12.21 -9.12 -3.65
N TRP A 38 13.15 -8.29 -4.09
CA TRP A 38 13.38 -6.97 -3.52
C TRP A 38 12.26 -5.99 -3.88
N GLY A 39 11.85 -5.16 -2.93
CA GLY A 39 10.77 -4.18 -3.13
C GLY A 39 11.03 -3.22 -4.30
N ALA A 40 12.29 -2.80 -4.50
CA ALA A 40 12.68 -1.95 -5.63
C ALA A 40 12.48 -2.67 -6.98
N VAL A 41 12.78 -3.97 -7.06
CA VAL A 41 12.57 -4.77 -8.27
C VAL A 41 11.07 -4.90 -8.56
N LEU A 42 10.27 -5.19 -7.53
CA LEU A 42 8.81 -5.25 -7.63
C LEU A 42 8.20 -3.89 -8.01
N LEU A 43 8.78 -2.77 -7.57
CA LEU A 43 8.33 -1.44 -7.97
C LEU A 43 8.61 -1.16 -9.45
N LEU A 44 9.76 -1.60 -9.97
CA LEU A 44 10.13 -1.37 -11.38
C LEU A 44 9.42 -2.31 -12.36
N MET A 45 9.16 -3.55 -11.96
CA MET A 45 8.60 -4.58 -12.84
C MET A 45 7.12 -4.91 -12.57
N GLY A 46 6.59 -4.57 -11.40
CA GLY A 46 5.25 -4.99 -10.97
C GLY A 46 4.09 -4.39 -11.77
N TRP A 47 4.31 -3.34 -12.56
CA TRP A 47 3.29 -2.79 -13.46
C TRP A 47 2.87 -3.79 -14.53
N LEU A 48 3.73 -4.75 -14.88
CA LEU A 48 3.40 -5.87 -15.78
C LEU A 48 2.31 -6.80 -15.19
N GLY A 49 2.07 -6.73 -13.87
CA GLY A 49 1.02 -7.47 -13.19
C GLY A 49 -0.38 -7.21 -13.74
N ALA A 50 -0.62 -6.08 -14.42
CA ALA A 50 -1.89 -5.86 -15.13
C ALA A 50 -2.21 -6.95 -16.16
N PHE A 51 -1.20 -7.50 -16.84
CA PHE A 51 -1.38 -8.55 -17.84
C PHE A 51 -1.64 -9.93 -17.22
N THR A 52 -1.31 -10.10 -15.93
CA THR A 52 -1.49 -11.34 -15.17
C THR A 52 -2.58 -11.23 -14.10
N PHE A 53 -3.44 -10.19 -14.17
CA PHE A 53 -4.47 -9.87 -13.17
C PHE A 53 -3.94 -9.65 -11.73
N GLN A 54 -2.66 -9.29 -11.59
CA GLN A 54 -2.01 -8.98 -10.33
C GLN A 54 -1.94 -7.46 -10.14
N LEU A 55 -2.99 -6.91 -9.52
CA LEU A 55 -3.18 -5.46 -9.42
C LEU A 55 -2.46 -4.82 -8.22
N GLY A 56 -1.69 -5.58 -7.44
CA GLY A 56 -1.03 -5.10 -6.23
C GLY A 56 -0.14 -3.87 -6.43
N TRP A 57 0.54 -3.79 -7.58
CA TRP A 57 1.40 -2.66 -7.93
C TRP A 57 0.66 -1.32 -8.00
N TYR A 58 -0.62 -1.33 -8.37
CA TYR A 58 -1.43 -0.11 -8.51
C TYR A 58 -1.78 0.54 -7.17
N ALA A 59 -1.44 -0.09 -6.05
CA ALA A 59 -1.43 0.58 -4.75
C ALA A 59 -0.40 1.73 -4.69
N ASN A 60 0.68 1.69 -5.49
CA ASN A 60 1.73 2.72 -5.44
C ASN A 60 1.25 4.08 -6.01
N PRO A 61 0.65 4.17 -7.22
CA PRO A 61 0.04 5.41 -7.67
C PRO A 61 -1.07 5.92 -6.74
N LEU A 62 -1.87 5.01 -6.17
CA LEU A 62 -2.91 5.39 -5.20
C LEU A 62 -2.30 5.93 -3.90
N LEU A 63 -1.19 5.38 -3.40
CA LEU A 63 -0.46 5.92 -2.26
C LEU A 63 -0.06 7.37 -2.53
N VAL A 64 0.54 7.64 -3.68
CA VAL A 64 0.94 9.02 -4.06
C VAL A 64 -0.29 9.94 -4.06
N LEU A 65 -1.40 9.50 -4.66
CA LEU A 65 -2.65 10.26 -4.67
C LEU A 65 -3.18 10.50 -3.25
N THR A 66 -3.16 9.49 -2.38
CA THR A 66 -3.57 9.61 -0.97
C THR A 66 -2.74 10.63 -0.23
N LEU A 67 -1.41 10.61 -0.41
CA LEU A 67 -0.51 11.57 0.24
C LEU A 67 -0.76 13.00 -0.26
N ILE A 68 -0.95 13.20 -1.56
CA ILE A 68 -1.32 14.50 -2.13
C ILE A 68 -2.64 15.00 -1.54
N LEU A 69 -3.68 14.17 -1.52
CA LEU A 69 -5.00 14.54 -0.98
C LEU A 69 -4.93 14.85 0.51
N LEU A 70 -4.14 14.09 1.28
CA LEU A 70 -3.92 14.33 2.70
C LEU A 70 -3.24 15.68 2.93
N LEU A 71 -2.22 16.03 2.14
CA LEU A 71 -1.52 17.31 2.22
C LEU A 71 -2.41 18.49 1.79
N MET A 72 -3.31 18.28 0.83
CA MET A 72 -4.30 19.26 0.39
C MET A 72 -5.45 19.46 1.39
N GLY A 73 -5.50 18.70 2.48
CA GLY A 73 -6.61 18.78 3.46
C GLY A 73 -7.89 18.07 3.03
N LYS A 74 -7.86 17.28 1.95
CA LYS A 74 -9.03 16.60 1.38
C LYS A 74 -9.24 15.23 2.04
N ASP A 75 -9.58 15.24 3.33
CA ASP A 75 -9.61 14.03 4.18
C ASP A 75 -10.48 12.90 3.62
N ARG A 76 -11.70 13.21 3.16
CA ARG A 76 -12.58 12.19 2.55
C ARG A 76 -11.94 11.51 1.33
N GLY A 77 -11.26 12.29 0.48
CA GLY A 77 -10.56 11.75 -0.67
C GLY A 77 -9.36 10.90 -0.27
N ALA A 78 -8.58 11.36 0.71
CA ALA A 78 -7.45 10.62 1.25
C ALA A 78 -7.87 9.30 1.91
N ILE A 79 -9.01 9.25 2.60
CA ILE A 79 -9.57 8.02 3.16
C ILE A 79 -9.90 7.03 2.05
N TRP A 80 -10.73 7.42 1.07
CA TRP A 80 -11.17 6.49 0.02
C TRP A 80 -10.00 5.97 -0.82
N THR A 81 -9.11 6.87 -1.23
CA THR A 81 -7.93 6.49 -2.02
C THR A 81 -6.97 5.62 -1.21
N GLY A 82 -6.77 5.90 0.08
CA GLY A 82 -5.86 5.16 0.94
C GLY A 82 -6.39 3.77 1.30
N VAL A 83 -7.71 3.65 1.52
CA VAL A 83 -8.37 2.34 1.68
C VAL A 83 -8.26 1.52 0.40
N ALA A 84 -8.53 2.12 -0.76
CA ALA A 84 -8.37 1.44 -2.04
C ALA A 84 -6.90 1.00 -2.27
N ALA A 85 -5.93 1.87 -1.95
CA ALA A 85 -4.51 1.53 -2.01
C ALA A 85 -4.18 0.33 -1.11
N SER A 86 -4.68 0.32 0.13
CA SER A 86 -4.43 -0.76 1.09
C SER A 86 -5.05 -2.08 0.64
N LEU A 87 -6.27 -2.06 0.07
CA LEU A 87 -6.92 -3.26 -0.47
C LEU A 87 -6.19 -3.81 -1.70
N LEU A 88 -5.74 -2.94 -2.61
CA LEU A 88 -4.88 -3.35 -3.71
C LEU A 88 -3.56 -3.91 -3.18
N GLY A 89 -2.94 -3.30 -2.18
CA GLY A 89 -1.71 -3.80 -1.57
C GLY A 89 -1.88 -5.22 -1.04
N LEU A 90 -2.96 -5.47 -0.30
CA LEU A 90 -3.34 -6.79 0.21
C LEU A 90 -3.61 -7.81 -0.91
N SER A 91 -4.09 -7.38 -2.08
CA SER A 91 -4.29 -8.27 -3.22
C SER A 91 -2.98 -8.92 -3.71
N SER A 92 -1.81 -8.39 -3.34
CA SER A 92 -0.51 -9.02 -3.61
C SER A 92 -0.35 -10.37 -2.90
N LEU A 93 -1.11 -10.63 -1.84
CA LEU A 93 -1.14 -11.95 -1.18
C LEU A 93 -1.90 -13.00 -2.00
N SER A 94 -2.57 -12.61 -3.09
CA SER A 94 -3.18 -13.58 -4.01
C SER A 94 -2.17 -14.51 -4.69
N TRP A 95 -0.87 -14.18 -4.63
CA TRP A 95 0.22 -15.03 -5.11
C TRP A 95 0.30 -16.39 -4.40
N TYR A 96 -0.29 -16.53 -3.22
CA TYR A 96 -0.46 -17.83 -2.57
C TYR A 96 -1.36 -18.79 -3.34
N PHE A 97 -2.30 -18.26 -4.11
CA PHE A 97 -3.30 -19.04 -4.84
C PHE A 97 -3.09 -18.99 -6.36
N ASN A 98 -2.46 -17.91 -6.85
CA ASN A 98 -2.19 -17.67 -8.26
C ASN A 98 -0.68 -17.42 -8.43
N PRO A 99 0.11 -18.48 -8.67
CA PRO A 99 1.55 -18.37 -8.88
C PRO A 99 1.87 -17.39 -10.01
N VAL A 100 3.00 -16.68 -9.90
CA VAL A 100 3.49 -15.82 -10.98
C VAL A 100 4.30 -16.68 -11.96
N PRO A 101 4.00 -16.68 -13.26
CA PRO A 101 4.85 -17.38 -14.23
C PRO A 101 6.25 -16.75 -14.25
N ALA A 102 7.29 -17.55 -13.99
CA ALA A 102 8.67 -17.08 -13.88
C ALA A 102 9.31 -16.79 -15.26
N ASN A 103 8.74 -17.32 -16.35
CA ASN A 103 9.24 -17.14 -17.72
C ASN A 103 8.12 -17.28 -18.78
N GLU A 104 8.24 -16.54 -19.88
CA GLU A 104 7.38 -16.62 -21.08
C GLU A 104 7.48 -17.98 -21.82
N GLY A 105 8.40 -18.86 -21.41
CA GLY A 105 8.67 -20.18 -21.99
C GLY A 105 8.03 -21.39 -21.28
N GLY A 106 7.13 -21.18 -20.30
CA GLY A 106 6.27 -22.24 -19.76
C GLY A 106 6.93 -23.29 -18.84
N GLY A 107 8.10 -23.01 -18.26
CA GLY A 107 8.84 -24.01 -17.48
C GLY A 107 8.92 -23.82 -15.97
N GLN A 108 8.62 -22.65 -15.42
CA GLN A 108 8.82 -22.34 -14.00
C GLN A 108 7.75 -21.36 -13.50
N ASP A 109 7.15 -21.66 -12.35
CA ASP A 109 6.28 -20.74 -11.61
C ASP A 109 6.98 -20.30 -10.33
N LEU A 110 6.64 -19.09 -9.87
CA LEU A 110 7.05 -18.54 -8.59
C LEU A 110 5.85 -18.60 -7.64
N ASN A 111 5.95 -19.49 -6.65
CA ASN A 111 4.98 -19.58 -5.58
C ASN A 111 5.41 -18.67 -4.43
N LEU A 112 4.50 -17.85 -3.92
CA LEU A 112 4.79 -17.07 -2.72
C LEU A 112 4.98 -18.02 -1.53
N LEU A 113 6.13 -17.93 -0.87
CA LEU A 113 6.43 -18.70 0.34
C LEU A 113 5.96 -17.90 1.56
N TYR A 114 6.50 -16.69 1.75
CA TYR A 114 6.05 -15.76 2.77
C TYR A 114 6.30 -14.29 2.38
N PRO A 115 5.44 -13.36 2.82
CA PRO A 115 5.74 -11.93 2.78
C PRO A 115 6.91 -11.62 3.73
N SER A 116 7.86 -10.83 3.23
CA SER A 116 9.06 -10.42 3.98
C SER A 116 8.87 -9.03 4.58
N ILE A 117 9.87 -8.55 5.33
CA ILE A 117 9.78 -7.28 6.07
C ILE A 117 9.37 -6.09 5.19
N GLY A 118 9.83 -6.06 3.92
CA GLY A 118 9.51 -5.01 2.97
C GLY A 118 8.02 -4.92 2.66
N PHE A 119 7.31 -6.05 2.60
CA PHE A 119 5.85 -6.05 2.40
C PHE A 119 5.12 -5.40 3.58
N TYR A 120 5.52 -5.69 4.81
CA TYR A 120 4.90 -5.09 5.99
C TYR A 120 5.17 -3.59 6.06
N LEU A 121 6.41 -3.15 5.81
CA LEU A 121 6.77 -1.74 5.74
C LEU A 121 5.95 -1.00 4.66
N TRP A 122 5.78 -1.63 3.50
CA TRP A 122 4.94 -1.11 2.43
C TRP A 122 3.48 -1.00 2.87
N MET A 123 2.89 -2.05 3.45
CA MET A 123 1.51 -2.02 3.94
C MET A 123 1.28 -0.94 5.01
N PHE A 124 2.22 -0.75 5.93
CA PHE A 124 2.12 0.35 6.91
C PHE A 124 2.16 1.71 6.23
N SER A 125 2.97 1.89 5.17
CA SER A 125 3.00 3.13 4.39
C SER A 125 1.64 3.44 3.74
N LEU A 126 0.91 2.42 3.27
CA LEU A 126 -0.43 2.54 2.69
C LEU A 126 -1.49 2.94 3.72
N LEU A 127 -1.37 2.45 4.95
CA LEU A 127 -2.34 2.66 6.03
C LEU A 127 -2.22 4.02 6.72
N LEU A 128 -1.01 4.61 6.76
CA LEU A 128 -0.76 5.90 7.43
C LEU A 128 -1.63 7.04 6.88
N GLY A 129 -1.81 7.08 5.56
CA GLY A 129 -2.65 8.07 4.88
C GLY A 129 -4.12 8.06 5.33
N PRO A 130 -4.87 6.96 5.12
CA PRO A 130 -6.27 6.88 5.49
C PRO A 130 -6.52 6.96 7.00
N ILE A 131 -5.64 6.39 7.84
CA ILE A 131 -5.76 6.49 9.31
C ILE A 131 -5.65 7.95 9.74
N THR A 132 -4.61 8.66 9.29
CA THR A 132 -4.41 10.07 9.64
C THR A 132 -5.56 10.94 9.13
N ALA A 133 -6.01 10.71 7.90
CA ALA A 133 -7.15 11.43 7.32
C ALA A 133 -8.44 11.20 8.13
N TYR A 134 -8.68 9.97 8.58
CA TYR A 134 -9.82 9.63 9.43
C TYR A 134 -9.76 10.35 10.78
N GLU A 135 -8.64 10.28 11.49
CA GLU A 135 -8.46 10.98 12.76
C GLU A 135 -8.67 12.50 12.65
N LEU A 136 -8.11 13.12 11.61
CA LEU A 136 -8.29 14.56 11.38
C LEU A 136 -9.74 14.89 11.06
N SER A 137 -10.42 14.08 10.26
CA SER A 137 -11.84 14.29 9.95
C SER A 137 -12.75 14.21 11.19
N GLN A 138 -12.41 13.33 12.14
CA GLN A 138 -13.16 13.18 13.40
C GLN A 138 -12.94 14.39 14.32
N ARG A 139 -11.69 14.90 14.40
CA ARG A 139 -11.37 16.11 15.18
C ARG A 139 -12.09 17.34 14.63
N ASP A 140 -12.14 17.48 13.31
CA ASP A 140 -12.85 18.58 12.65
C ASP A 140 -14.37 18.49 12.89
N ALA A 141 -14.94 17.29 12.83
CA ALA A 141 -16.36 17.06 13.11
C ALA A 141 -16.72 17.40 14.57
N ALA A 142 -15.91 16.93 15.53
CA ALA A 142 -16.11 17.23 16.95
C ALA A 142 -16.02 18.74 17.25
N THR A 143 -15.06 19.43 16.63
CA THR A 143 -14.89 20.88 16.78
C THR A 143 -16.11 21.64 16.24
N ARG A 144 -16.64 21.22 15.07
CA ARG A 144 -17.86 21.82 14.50
C ARG A 144 -19.08 21.61 15.38
N ALA A 145 -19.23 20.43 15.97
CA ALA A 145 -20.34 20.14 16.89
C ALA A 145 -20.28 20.99 18.17
N ALA A 146 -19.09 21.24 18.71
CA ALA A 146 -18.91 22.07 19.91
C ALA A 146 -19.20 23.57 19.68
N VAL A 147 -19.04 24.06 18.45
CA VAL A 147 -19.27 25.47 18.09
C VAL A 147 -20.70 25.72 17.59
N ALA A 148 -21.46 24.66 17.26
CA ALA A 148 -22.83 24.80 16.78
C ALA A 148 -23.73 25.39 17.89
N PRO A 149 -24.52 26.45 17.59
CA PRO A 149 -25.43 27.01 18.57
C PRO A 149 -26.50 25.97 18.97
N PRO A 150 -27.01 26.02 20.23
CA PRO A 150 -28.07 25.12 20.64
C PRO A 150 -29.26 25.29 19.69
N THR A 151 -29.70 24.20 19.07
CA THR A 151 -30.92 24.17 18.27
C THR A 151 -32.07 24.58 19.19
N ALA A 152 -32.62 25.77 18.96
CA ALA A 152 -33.81 26.24 19.66
C ALA A 152 -34.95 25.24 19.39
N ALA A 153 -35.33 24.52 20.44
CA ALA A 153 -36.50 23.65 20.48
C ALA A 153 -37.74 24.46 20.91
#